data_AF-A0A1B6JPY4-F1
#
_entry.id   AF-A0A1B6JPY4-F1
#
_cell.length_a   1.000
_cell.length_b   1.000
_cell.length_c   1.000
_cell.angle_alpha   90.00
_cell.angle_beta   90.00
_cell.angle_gamma   90.00
#
_symmetry.space_group_name_H-M   'P 1'
#
loop_
_entity.id
_entity.type
_entity.pdbx_description
1 polymer ?
#
loop_
_entity_poly.entity_id
_entity_poly.type
_entity_poly.pdbx_seq_one_letter_code
_entity_poly.pdbx_strand_id
1 'polypeptide(L)'
;EIELFRFYIMTFSPDQAAFQVQERLKSLHNNLFDIEEERTRSDHTLNNITKTHDKITMEGKLTPYYQNKLKGLYTTAVSDAKQEETLIRQALASINEIRNICNDQRIQARSAGNKETFGRGDMMNMLITSALTLPLWVSQVGQKAPPLCGAVPAESSYI
;
A
#
# COMPACT_ATOMS: atom_id res chain seq x y z
N GLU A 1 23.88 12.22 24.22
CA GLU A 1 22.48 11.92 24.63
C GLU A 1 21.41 12.47 23.68
N ILE A 2 21.59 13.64 23.05
CA ILE A 2 20.58 14.22 22.14
C ILE A 2 20.41 13.42 20.84
N GLU A 3 21.45 12.76 20.34
CA GLU A 3 21.35 11.89 19.14
C GLU A 3 20.61 10.56 19.40
N LEU A 4 20.72 10.02 20.60
CA LEU A 4 20.01 8.78 20.98
C LEU A 4 18.50 9.01 21.12
N PHE A 5 18.08 10.21 21.55
CA PHE A 5 16.67 10.57 21.64
C PHE A 5 16.03 10.83 20.26
N ARG A 6 16.82 11.32 19.28
CA ARG A 6 16.38 11.43 17.88
C ARG A 6 16.20 10.08 17.19
N PHE A 7 16.93 9.06 17.61
CA PHE A 7 16.76 7.70 17.09
C PHE A 7 15.48 7.01 17.61
N TYR A 8 14.98 7.43 18.78
CA TYR A 8 13.81 6.81 19.41
C TYR A 8 12.46 7.47 19.06
N ILE A 9 12.45 8.73 18.62
CA ILE A 9 11.20 9.49 18.34
C ILE A 9 10.81 9.52 16.85
N MET A 10 11.67 9.06 15.93
CA MET A 10 11.46 9.20 14.48
C MET A 10 11.18 7.90 13.71
N THR A 11 10.74 6.84 14.40
CA THR A 11 10.46 5.54 13.77
C THR A 11 9.03 5.08 14.04
N PHE A 12 8.06 5.66 13.33
CA PHE A 12 7.09 4.76 12.68
C PHE A 12 7.87 4.14 11.51
N SER A 13 8.68 3.13 11.82
CA SER A 13 9.66 2.59 10.87
C SER A 13 8.91 2.08 9.63
N PRO A 14 9.39 2.35 8.41
CA PRO A 14 8.90 1.70 7.19
C PRO A 14 8.71 0.17 7.38
N ASP A 15 9.55 -0.44 8.22
CA ASP A 15 9.49 -1.86 8.59
C ASP A 15 8.19 -2.23 9.34
N GLN A 16 7.68 -1.35 10.21
CA GLN A 16 6.46 -1.62 10.98
C GLN A 16 5.22 -1.58 10.09
N ALA A 17 5.17 -0.62 9.16
CA ALA A 17 4.05 -0.53 8.23
C ALA A 17 4.11 -1.64 7.16
N ALA A 18 5.31 -2.04 6.72
CA ALA A 18 5.50 -3.23 5.89
C ALA A 18 5.05 -4.51 6.60
N PHE A 19 5.38 -4.66 7.89
CA PHE A 19 4.93 -5.79 8.71
C PHE A 19 3.40 -5.83 8.83
N GLN A 20 2.74 -4.70 9.09
CA GLN A 20 1.28 -4.63 9.16
C GLN A 20 0.61 -5.02 7.83
N VAL A 21 1.15 -4.54 6.71
CA VAL A 21 0.66 -4.93 5.37
C VAL A 21 0.85 -6.43 5.15
N GLN A 22 2.00 -6.99 5.53
CA GLN A 22 2.27 -8.42 5.39
C GLN A 22 1.30 -9.28 6.20
N GLU A 23 1.02 -8.93 7.45
CA GLU A 23 0.06 -9.66 8.29
C GLU A 23 -1.36 -9.59 7.72
N ARG A 24 -1.77 -8.42 7.20
CA ARG A 24 -3.08 -8.29 6.55
C ARG A 24 -3.17 -9.02 5.22
N LEU A 25 -2.08 -9.12 4.47
CA LEU A 25 -2.02 -9.96 3.27
C LEU A 25 -2.14 -11.46 3.61
N LYS A 26 -1.52 -11.93 4.70
CA LYS A 26 -1.70 -13.31 5.17
C LYS A 26 -3.14 -13.58 5.59
N SER A 27 -3.75 -12.66 6.34
CA SER A 27 -5.18 -12.78 6.69
C SER A 27 -6.07 -12.78 5.46
N LEU A 28 -5.83 -11.89 4.50
CA LEU A 28 -6.57 -11.85 3.24
C LEU A 28 -6.42 -13.15 2.44
N HIS A 29 -5.21 -13.70 2.38
CA HIS A 29 -4.93 -14.98 1.75
C HIS A 29 -5.75 -16.10 2.40
N ASN A 30 -5.74 -16.21 3.73
CA ASN A 30 -6.52 -17.23 4.44
C ASN A 30 -8.03 -17.07 4.22
N ASN A 31 -8.54 -15.83 4.31
CA ASN A 31 -9.94 -15.54 4.05
C ASN A 31 -10.37 -15.98 2.63
N LEU A 32 -9.47 -15.93 1.64
CA LEU A 32 -9.78 -16.42 0.29
C LEU A 32 -10.06 -17.92 0.27
N PHE A 33 -9.27 -18.73 1.00
CA PHE A 33 -9.52 -20.16 1.13
C PHE A 33 -10.81 -20.45 1.89
N ASP A 34 -11.06 -19.71 2.98
CA ASP A 34 -12.28 -19.86 3.77
C ASP A 34 -13.54 -19.52 2.92
N ILE A 35 -13.45 -18.48 2.07
CA ILE A 35 -14.53 -18.12 1.13
C ILE A 35 -14.76 -19.23 0.09
N GLU A 36 -13.69 -19.83 -0.46
CA GLU A 36 -13.82 -20.94 -1.41
C GLU A 36 -14.39 -22.21 -0.76
N GLU A 37 -14.02 -22.49 0.49
CA GLU A 37 -14.59 -23.59 1.26
C GLU A 37 -16.10 -23.37 1.51
N GLU A 38 -16.49 -22.16 1.91
CA GLU A 38 -17.89 -21.84 2.15
C GLU A 38 -18.71 -21.84 0.85
N ARG A 39 -18.15 -21.36 -0.27
CA ARG A 39 -18.78 -21.49 -1.60
C ARG A 39 -19.01 -22.95 -1.97
N THR A 40 -17.99 -23.78 -1.78
CA THR A 40 -18.11 -25.23 -2.03
C THR A 40 -19.23 -25.83 -1.17
N ARG A 41 -19.33 -25.46 0.11
CA ARG A 41 -20.40 -25.93 1.00
C ARG A 41 -21.78 -25.47 0.52
N SER A 42 -21.91 -24.19 0.16
CA SER A 42 -23.14 -23.60 -0.39
C SER A 42 -23.60 -24.33 -1.65
N ASP A 43 -22.68 -24.67 -2.57
CA ASP A 43 -22.98 -25.45 -3.77
C ASP A 43 -23.55 -26.84 -3.45
N HIS A 44 -23.04 -27.50 -2.40
CA HIS A 44 -23.61 -28.78 -1.96
C HIS A 44 -25.04 -28.61 -1.43
N THR A 45 -25.29 -27.56 -0.66
CA THR A 45 -26.63 -27.23 -0.15
C THR A 45 -27.60 -26.95 -1.30
N LEU A 46 -27.19 -26.13 -2.28
CA LEU A 46 -27.99 -25.83 -3.48
C LEU A 46 -28.26 -27.08 -4.33
N ASN A 47 -27.26 -27.93 -4.53
CA ASN A 47 -27.44 -29.21 -5.23
C ASN A 47 -28.44 -30.13 -4.52
N ASN A 48 -28.46 -30.13 -3.18
CA ASN A 48 -29.43 -30.92 -2.41
C ASN A 48 -30.85 -30.36 -2.52
N ILE A 49 -30.99 -29.04 -2.62
CA ILE A 49 -32.28 -28.39 -2.89
C ILE A 49 -32.80 -28.81 -4.27
N THR A 50 -31.98 -28.68 -5.32
CA THR A 50 -32.33 -29.08 -6.69
C THR A 50 -32.75 -30.54 -6.76
N LYS A 51 -31.93 -31.47 -6.22
CA LYS A 51 -32.26 -32.90 -6.17
C LYS A 51 -33.55 -33.20 -5.41
N THR A 52 -33.90 -32.38 -4.41
CA THR A 52 -35.16 -32.55 -3.66
C THR A 52 -36.35 -32.09 -4.49
N HIS A 53 -36.22 -31.00 -5.25
CA HIS A 53 -37.23 -30.56 -6.21
C HIS A 53 -37.45 -31.55 -7.36
N ASP A 54 -36.38 -32.15 -7.89
CA ASP A 54 -36.48 -33.17 -8.94
C ASP A 54 -37.31 -34.37 -8.47
N LYS A 55 -37.11 -34.81 -7.22
CA LYS A 55 -37.90 -35.90 -6.63
C LYS A 55 -39.37 -35.54 -6.45
N ILE A 56 -39.67 -34.33 -6.00
CA ILE A 56 -41.06 -33.83 -5.86
C ILE A 56 -41.73 -33.81 -7.23
N THR A 57 -41.00 -33.36 -8.26
CA THR A 57 -41.49 -33.32 -9.64
C THR A 57 -41.76 -34.72 -10.19
N MET A 58 -40.83 -35.65 -9.99
CA MET A 58 -40.97 -37.04 -10.44
C MET A 58 -42.12 -37.78 -9.74
N GLU A 59 -42.33 -37.54 -8.45
CA GLU A 59 -43.45 -38.14 -7.69
C GLU A 59 -44.79 -37.42 -7.92
N GLY A 60 -44.78 -36.22 -8.51
CA GLY A 60 -45.96 -35.40 -8.78
C GLY A 60 -46.72 -34.94 -7.53
N LYS A 61 -46.13 -35.08 -6.33
CA LYS A 61 -46.77 -34.73 -5.06
C LYS A 61 -45.81 -34.10 -4.07
N LEU A 62 -46.25 -33.01 -3.46
CA LEU A 62 -45.53 -32.37 -2.37
C LEU A 62 -45.99 -32.97 -1.03
N THR A 63 -45.20 -33.90 -0.48
CA THR A 63 -45.49 -34.52 0.82
C THR A 63 -45.02 -33.65 2.00
N PRO A 64 -45.61 -33.80 3.20
CA PRO A 64 -45.14 -33.09 4.40
C PRO A 64 -43.66 -33.33 4.72
N TYR A 65 -43.15 -34.53 4.39
CA TYR A 65 -41.73 -34.87 4.50
C TYR A 65 -40.86 -33.94 3.63
N TYR A 66 -41.21 -33.81 2.34
CA TYR A 66 -40.47 -32.95 1.42
C TYR A 66 -40.55 -31.47 1.79
N GLN A 67 -41.70 -31.01 2.30
CA GLN A 67 -41.85 -29.64 2.81
C GLN A 67 -40.90 -29.36 3.97
N ASN A 68 -40.86 -30.24 4.98
CA ASN A 68 -39.97 -30.06 6.13
C ASN A 68 -38.50 -30.14 5.73
N LYS A 69 -38.15 -31.04 4.82
CA LYS A 69 -36.79 -31.14 4.28
C LYS A 69 -36.36 -29.87 3.55
N LEU A 70 -37.19 -29.33 2.66
CA LEU A 70 -36.89 -28.09 1.94
C LEU A 70 -36.76 -26.90 2.88
N LYS A 71 -37.63 -26.77 3.90
CA LYS A 71 -37.50 -25.72 4.92
C LYS A 71 -36.14 -25.77 5.63
N GLY A 72 -35.68 -26.97 6.00
CA GLY A 72 -34.36 -27.17 6.57
C GLY A 72 -33.25 -26.73 5.62
N LEU A 73 -33.29 -27.23 4.37
CA LEU A 73 -32.31 -26.88 3.35
C LEU A 73 -32.25 -25.38 3.03
N TYR A 74 -33.39 -24.70 2.97
CA TYR A 74 -33.42 -23.24 2.76
C TYR A 74 -32.87 -22.48 3.95
N THR A 75 -33.12 -22.95 5.18
CA THR A 75 -32.54 -22.34 6.38
C THR A 75 -31.01 -22.47 6.35
N THR A 76 -30.50 -23.64 5.97
CA THR A 76 -29.07 -23.86 5.77
C THR A 76 -28.52 -22.97 4.67
N ALA A 77 -29.15 -22.92 3.49
CA ALA A 77 -28.68 -22.09 2.37
C ALA A 77 -28.59 -20.59 2.72
N VAL A 78 -29.56 -20.09 3.50
CA VAL A 78 -29.52 -18.70 4.02
C VAL A 78 -28.37 -18.52 5.01
N SER A 79 -28.08 -19.53 5.83
CA SER A 79 -26.95 -19.50 6.76
C SER A 79 -25.61 -19.50 6.02
N ASP A 80 -25.45 -20.38 5.03
CA ASP A 80 -24.25 -20.50 4.20
C ASP A 80 -23.97 -19.15 3.50
N ALA A 81 -24.99 -18.55 2.88
CA ALA A 81 -24.86 -17.24 2.22
C ALA A 81 -24.48 -16.10 3.18
N LYS A 82 -25.00 -16.10 4.42
CA LYS A 82 -24.61 -15.10 5.44
C LYS A 82 -23.18 -15.27 5.91
N GLN A 83 -22.73 -16.51 6.04
CA GLN A 83 -21.35 -16.79 6.44
C GLN A 83 -20.37 -16.36 5.34
N GLU A 84 -20.67 -16.69 4.09
CA GLU A 84 -19.89 -16.25 2.92
C GLU A 84 -19.82 -14.71 2.85
N GLU A 85 -20.97 -14.04 3.02
CA GLU A 85 -21.03 -12.57 3.04
C GLU A 85 -20.17 -11.95 4.15
N THR A 86 -20.16 -12.57 5.34
CA THR A 86 -19.32 -12.14 6.46
C THR A 86 -17.84 -12.24 6.12
N LEU A 87 -17.39 -13.35 5.55
CA LEU A 87 -16.00 -13.55 5.14
C LEU A 87 -15.58 -12.56 4.04
N ILE A 88 -16.45 -12.33 3.05
CA ILE A 88 -16.21 -11.35 1.99
C ILE A 88 -16.06 -9.94 2.56
N ARG A 89 -16.90 -9.56 3.54
CA ARG A 89 -16.78 -8.27 4.23
C ARG A 89 -15.47 -8.14 4.99
N GLN A 90 -15.03 -9.21 5.66
CA GLN A 90 -13.73 -9.23 6.35
C GLN A 90 -12.57 -9.07 5.37
N ALA A 91 -12.59 -9.79 4.24
CA ALA A 91 -11.59 -9.64 3.19
C ALA A 91 -11.55 -8.21 2.62
N LEU A 92 -12.72 -7.60 2.37
CA LEU A 92 -12.83 -6.22 1.91
C LEU A 92 -12.27 -5.23 2.93
N ALA A 93 -12.53 -5.44 4.22
CA ALA A 93 -11.96 -4.64 5.30
C ALA A 93 -10.42 -4.70 5.28
N SER A 94 -9.84 -5.90 5.20
CA SER A 94 -8.38 -6.08 5.10
C SER A 94 -7.78 -5.35 3.89
N ILE A 95 -8.45 -5.38 2.74
CA ILE A 95 -8.01 -4.64 1.54
C ILE A 95 -8.03 -3.13 1.79
N ASN A 96 -9.08 -2.61 2.42
CA ASN A 96 -9.20 -1.18 2.69
C ASN A 96 -8.14 -0.71 3.70
N GLU A 97 -7.84 -1.52 4.71
CA GLU A 97 -6.78 -1.21 5.68
C GLU A 97 -5.40 -1.18 5.02
N ILE A 98 -5.09 -2.13 4.12
CA ILE A 98 -3.84 -2.10 3.34
C ILE A 98 -3.76 -0.82 2.51
N ARG A 99 -4.85 -0.45 1.82
CA ARG A 99 -4.90 0.79 1.03
C ARG A 99 -4.69 2.03 1.91
N ASN A 100 -5.27 2.05 3.10
CA ASN A 100 -5.10 3.15 4.05
C ASN A 100 -3.65 3.25 4.51
N ILE A 101 -3.01 2.14 4.92
CA ILE A 101 -1.60 2.13 5.32
C ILE A 101 -0.70 2.66 4.19
N CYS A 102 -0.90 2.18 2.95
CA CYS A 102 -0.14 2.64 1.80
C CYS A 102 -0.37 4.12 1.48
N ASN A 103 -1.62 4.60 1.61
CA ASN A 103 -1.94 6.00 1.41
C ASN A 103 -1.34 6.89 2.50
N ASP A 104 -1.35 6.45 3.75
CA ASP A 104 -0.76 7.17 4.88
C ASP A 104 0.75 7.28 4.72
N GLN A 105 1.43 6.19 4.31
CA GLN A 105 2.86 6.25 3.96
C GLN A 105 3.12 7.26 2.84
N ARG A 106 2.28 7.29 1.81
CA ARG A 106 2.41 8.25 0.70
C ARG A 106 2.21 9.69 1.16
N ILE A 107 1.21 9.96 2.00
CA ILE A 107 0.97 11.30 2.57
C ILE A 107 2.13 11.70 3.47
N GLN A 108 2.64 10.78 4.29
CA GLN A 108 3.81 11.02 5.14
C GLN A 108 5.05 11.31 4.31
N ALA A 109 5.33 10.56 3.24
CA ALA A 109 6.46 10.83 2.35
C ALA A 109 6.36 12.20 1.66
N ARG A 110 5.16 12.61 1.25
CA ARG A 110 4.90 13.95 0.67
C ARG A 110 5.00 15.06 1.71
N SER A 111 4.49 14.83 2.92
CA SER A 111 4.50 15.80 4.03
C SER A 111 5.88 15.91 4.69
N ALA A 112 6.66 14.83 4.64
CA ALA A 112 8.08 14.80 4.93
C ALA A 112 8.91 15.41 3.78
N GLY A 113 8.24 16.07 2.82
CA GLY A 113 8.78 16.69 1.62
C GLY A 113 10.20 17.15 1.84
N ASN A 114 11.10 16.57 1.05
CA ASN A 114 12.51 16.90 0.95
C ASN A 114 13.05 17.62 2.20
N LYS A 115 13.26 16.90 3.32
CA LYS A 115 14.00 17.47 4.46
C LYS A 115 15.48 17.72 4.15
N GLU A 116 15.91 17.55 2.89
CA GLU A 116 17.02 18.27 2.29
C GLU A 116 16.54 19.55 1.60
N THR A 117 15.61 20.28 2.22
CA THR A 117 15.43 21.69 1.86
C THR A 117 16.64 22.37 2.47
N PHE A 118 17.78 22.34 1.75
CA PHE A 118 18.96 23.09 2.12
C PHE A 118 18.49 24.50 2.46
N GLY A 119 18.68 24.91 3.70
CA GLY A 119 18.40 26.28 4.07
C GLY A 119 19.22 27.18 3.15
N ARG A 120 18.77 28.42 2.91
CA ARG A 120 19.59 29.39 2.17
C ARG A 120 21.01 29.47 2.76
N GLY A 121 21.13 29.31 4.08
CA GLY A 121 22.42 29.21 4.79
C GLY A 121 23.23 27.96 4.47
N ASP A 122 22.61 26.79 4.33
CA ASP A 122 23.32 25.55 3.97
C ASP A 122 23.81 25.60 2.52
N MET A 123 22.97 26.09 1.61
CA MET A 123 23.40 26.37 0.23
C MET A 123 24.53 27.38 0.17
N MET A 124 24.46 28.44 0.98
CA MET A 124 25.54 29.44 1.05
C MET A 124 26.84 28.83 1.61
N ASN A 125 26.75 28.00 2.64
CA ASN A 125 27.91 27.31 3.21
C ASN A 125 28.52 26.32 2.22
N MET A 126 27.70 25.60 1.46
CA MET A 126 28.17 24.74 0.36
C MET A 126 28.89 25.55 -0.70
N LEU A 127 28.31 26.68 -1.13
CA LEU A 127 28.92 27.58 -2.11
C LEU A 127 30.28 28.10 -1.61
N ILE A 128 30.36 28.57 -0.35
CA ILE A 128 31.61 29.02 0.27
C ILE A 128 32.64 27.90 0.30
N THR A 129 32.23 26.69 0.73
CA THR A 129 33.13 25.53 0.83
C THR A 129 33.67 25.13 -0.54
N SER A 130 32.83 25.10 -1.57
CA SER A 130 33.27 24.84 -2.94
C SER A 130 34.17 25.94 -3.48
N ALA A 131 33.88 27.22 -3.19
CA ALA A 131 34.72 28.33 -3.64
C ALA A 131 36.16 28.26 -3.11
N LEU A 132 36.37 27.69 -1.92
CA LEU A 132 37.70 27.52 -1.34
C LEU A 132 38.54 26.44 -2.04
N THR A 133 37.91 25.48 -2.72
CA THR A 133 38.61 24.40 -3.44
C THR A 133 38.73 24.66 -4.94
N LEU A 134 38.08 25.70 -5.46
CA LEU A 134 38.18 26.07 -6.86
C LEU A 134 39.55 26.69 -7.17
N PRO A 135 40.20 26.31 -8.28
CA PRO A 135 41.44 26.95 -8.71
C PRO A 135 41.18 28.43 -9.02
N LEU A 136 41.82 29.30 -8.25
CA LEU A 136 41.77 30.74 -8.45
C LEU A 136 42.88 31.19 -9.40
N TRP A 137 42.54 32.04 -10.35
CA TRP A 137 43.55 32.75 -11.12
C TRP A 137 44.15 33.87 -10.27
N VAL A 138 45.48 33.86 -10.13
CA VAL A 138 46.23 34.88 -9.39
C VAL A 138 47.13 35.62 -10.38
N SER A 139 46.89 36.92 -10.55
CA SER A 139 47.61 37.77 -11.50
C SER A 139 48.95 38.24 -10.96
N GLN A 140 49.92 38.46 -11.85
CA GLN A 140 51.03 39.38 -11.56
C GLN A 140 50.59 40.83 -11.78
N VAL A 141 51.29 41.79 -11.16
CA VAL A 141 50.96 43.22 -11.26
C VAL A 141 50.94 43.66 -12.73
N GLY A 142 49.79 44.17 -13.18
CA GLY A 142 49.58 44.66 -14.56
C GLY A 142 49.04 43.62 -15.55
N GLN A 143 48.83 42.36 -15.15
CA GLN A 143 48.21 41.36 -16.01
C GLN A 143 46.67 41.36 -15.88
N LYS A 144 45.99 41.15 -17.01
CA LYS A 144 44.52 41.03 -17.07
C LYS A 144 44.11 39.56 -16.95
N ALA A 145 42.97 39.32 -16.27
CA ALA A 145 42.38 38.00 -16.16
C ALA A 145 42.11 37.39 -17.55
N PRO A 146 42.44 36.10 -17.77
CA PRO A 146 42.16 35.43 -19.03
C PRO A 146 40.65 35.26 -19.25
N PRO A 147 40.20 35.07 -20.50
CA PRO A 147 38.80 34.80 -20.81
C PRO A 147 38.27 33.59 -20.03
N LEU A 148 36.98 33.62 -19.67
CA LEU A 148 36.28 32.59 -18.88
C LEU A 148 36.76 32.42 -17.43
N CYS A 149 37.72 33.24 -16.97
CA CYS A 149 38.05 33.30 -15.57
C CYS A 149 37.12 34.28 -14.83
N GLY A 150 36.34 33.77 -13.88
CA GLY A 150 35.42 34.58 -13.08
C GLY A 150 34.35 35.27 -13.94
N ALA A 151 34.30 36.60 -13.89
CA ALA A 151 33.32 37.41 -14.62
C ALA A 151 33.81 37.91 -16.00
N VAL A 152 34.95 37.42 -16.51
CA VAL A 152 35.47 37.82 -17.82
C VAL A 152 34.76 37.02 -18.92
N PRO A 153 34.05 37.68 -19.87
CA PRO A 153 33.36 36.98 -20.94
C PRO A 153 34.33 36.23 -21.85
N ALA A 154 33.83 35.23 -22.55
CA ALA A 154 34.57 34.56 -23.61
C ALA A 154 34.98 35.55 -24.70
N GLU A 155 36.09 35.29 -25.37
CA GLU A 155 36.41 36.00 -26.61
C GLU A 155 35.41 35.60 -27.70
N SER A 156 35.14 36.53 -28.63
CA SER A 156 34.15 36.32 -29.71
C SER A 156 34.47 35.17 -30.66
N SER A 157 35.70 34.63 -30.60
CA SER A 157 36.18 33.49 -31.38
C SER A 157 36.12 32.15 -30.64
N TYR A 158 35.61 32.11 -29.41
CA TYR A 158 35.50 30.89 -28.60
C TYR A 158 34.27 30.07 -29.04
N ILE A 159 34.48 28.85 -29.57
CA ILE A 159 33.44 27.88 -29.98
C ILE A 159 33.28 26.81 -28.91
#